data_AF-A0A8I1P4I6-F1
#
_entry.id   AF-A0A8I1P4I6-F1
#
_cell.length_a   1.000
_cell.length_b   1.000
_cell.length_c   1.000
_cell.angle_alpha   90.00
_cell.angle_beta   90.00
_cell.angle_gamma   90.00
#
_symmetry.space_group_name_H-M   'P 1'
#
loop_
_entity.id
_entity.type
_entity.pdbx_description
1 polymer ?
#
loop_
_entity_poly.entity_id
_entity_poly.type
_entity_poly.pdbx_seq_one_letter_code
_entity_poly.pdbx_strand_id
1 'polypeptide(L)'
;MTMKLIYFAWVRERIGRSEEEVELPAEVKTVRDLLVWLKTRGPEYEQALQHPEAIRVAINQEHASHKESLSGAREVGLFPPMTGG
;
A
#
# COMPACT_ATOMS: atom_id res chain seq x y z
N MET A 1 6.01 -15.80 -1.03
CA MET A 1 4.53 -15.77 -1.07
C MET A 1 4.13 -14.52 -1.81
N THR A 2 3.31 -14.65 -2.83
CA THR A 2 2.82 -13.53 -3.64
C THR A 2 1.62 -12.87 -2.95
N MET A 3 1.58 -11.54 -2.96
CA MET A 3 0.55 -10.74 -2.33
C MET A 3 -0.04 -9.76 -3.35
N LYS A 4 -1.37 -9.59 -3.33
CA LYS A 4 -2.06 -8.65 -4.21
C LYS A 4 -2.08 -7.26 -3.59
N LEU A 5 -1.66 -6.26 -4.35
CA LEU A 5 -1.81 -4.84 -4.01
C LEU A 5 -2.88 -4.22 -4.89
N ILE A 6 -3.78 -3.44 -4.30
CA ILE A 6 -4.84 -2.71 -5.02
C ILE A 6 -4.72 -1.23 -4.68
N TYR A 7 -4.69 -0.40 -5.71
CA TYR A 7 -4.53 1.04 -5.59
C TYR A 7 -5.83 1.76 -5.96
N PHE A 8 -6.20 2.77 -5.18
CA PHE A 8 -7.43 3.55 -5.41
C PHE A 8 -7.16 5.04 -5.58
N ALA A 9 -8.12 5.72 -6.23
CA ALA A 9 -8.16 7.17 -6.39
C ALA A 9 -6.80 7.74 -6.86
N TRP A 10 -6.32 8.84 -6.26
CA TRP A 10 -5.08 9.47 -6.72
C TRP A 10 -3.84 8.58 -6.53
N VAL A 11 -3.86 7.61 -5.60
CA VAL A 11 -2.74 6.66 -5.44
C VAL A 11 -2.59 5.82 -6.70
N ARG A 12 -3.70 5.29 -7.22
CA ARG A 12 -3.75 4.57 -8.51
C ARG A 12 -3.29 5.45 -9.66
N GLU A 13 -3.75 6.69 -9.72
CA GLU A 13 -3.43 7.62 -10.82
C GLU A 13 -1.94 7.95 -10.85
N ARG A 14 -1.32 8.16 -9.68
CA ARG A 14 0.12 8.43 -9.57
C ARG A 14 0.97 7.20 -9.87
N ILE A 15 0.59 6.02 -9.38
CA ILE A 15 1.30 4.76 -9.67
C ILE A 15 1.07 4.30 -11.12
N GLY A 16 -0.04 4.69 -11.73
CA GLY A 16 -0.40 4.32 -13.11
C GLY A 16 -0.91 2.88 -13.26
N ARG A 17 -1.24 2.20 -12.16
CA ARG A 17 -1.73 0.81 -12.14
C ARG A 17 -2.85 0.66 -11.10
N SER A 18 -3.88 -0.12 -11.43
CA SER A 18 -4.99 -0.42 -10.51
C SER A 18 -4.65 -1.48 -9.48
N GLU A 19 -3.86 -2.47 -9.87
CA GLU A 19 -3.43 -3.56 -9.02
C GLU A 19 -2.13 -4.18 -9.54
N GLU A 20 -1.46 -4.93 -8.68
CA GLU A 20 -0.32 -5.76 -9.04
C GLU A 20 -0.13 -6.91 -8.04
N GLU A 21 0.59 -7.93 -8.47
CA GLU A 21 1.06 -9.01 -7.61
C GLU A 21 2.54 -8.80 -7.30
N VAL A 22 2.90 -8.87 -6.02
CA VAL A 22 4.27 -8.65 -5.56
C VAL A 22 4.75 -9.76 -4.63
N GLU A 23 6.03 -10.05 -4.69
CA GLU A 23 6.72 -10.81 -3.65
C GLU A 23 7.35 -9.83 -2.67
N LEU A 24 6.94 -9.90 -1.40
CA LEU A 24 7.48 -9.04 -0.36
C LEU A 24 8.83 -9.55 0.15
N PRO A 25 9.83 -8.67 0.31
CA PRO A 25 11.05 -8.99 1.03
C PRO A 25 10.78 -9.43 2.48
N ALA A 26 11.67 -10.22 3.07
CA ALA A 26 11.49 -10.79 4.40
C ALA A 26 11.47 -9.73 5.53
N GLU A 27 12.05 -8.56 5.27
CA GLU A 27 12.03 -7.39 6.15
C GLU A 27 10.67 -6.68 6.20
N VAL A 28 9.81 -6.88 5.20
CA VAL A 28 8.50 -6.22 5.13
C VAL A 28 7.48 -7.01 5.95
N LYS A 29 7.24 -6.56 7.19
CA LYS A 29 6.39 -7.27 8.16
C LYS A 29 5.12 -6.54 8.49
N THR A 30 5.13 -5.22 8.41
CA THR A 30 3.99 -4.36 8.76
C THR A 30 3.57 -3.49 7.59
N VAL A 31 2.37 -2.93 7.68
CA VAL A 31 1.88 -1.92 6.72
C VAL A 31 2.89 -0.77 6.53
N ARG A 32 3.52 -0.29 7.61
CA ARG A 32 4.55 0.75 7.53
C ARG A 32 5.75 0.29 6.68
N ASP A 33 6.23 -0.93 6.91
CA ASP A 33 7.35 -1.47 6.15
C ASP A 33 6.99 -1.60 4.66
N LEU A 34 5.75 -1.99 4.36
CA LEU A 34 5.23 -2.06 2.99
C LEU A 34 5.23 -0.70 2.30
N LEU A 35 4.77 0.35 2.97
CA LEU A 35 4.79 1.70 2.39
C LEU A 35 6.23 2.19 2.14
N VAL A 36 7.14 1.91 3.08
CA VAL A 36 8.57 2.27 2.93
C VAL A 36 9.18 1.53 1.75
N TRP A 37 8.94 0.22 1.64
CA TRP A 37 9.44 -0.59 0.53
C TRP A 37 8.83 -0.18 -0.82
N LEU A 38 7.52 0.11 -0.88
CA LEU A 38 6.89 0.56 -2.12
C LEU A 38 7.53 1.83 -2.66
N LYS A 39 7.90 2.80 -1.79
CA LYS A 39 8.60 4.03 -2.21
C LYS A 39 9.92 3.76 -2.94
N THR A 40 10.57 2.64 -2.68
CA THR A 40 11.85 2.31 -3.32
C THR A 40 11.69 1.66 -4.69
N ARG A 41 10.45 1.41 -5.15
CA ARG A 41 10.20 0.67 -6.41
C ARG A 41 10.23 1.53 -7.67
N GLY A 42 10.16 2.85 -7.54
CA GLY A 42 10.21 3.77 -8.67
C GLY A 42 9.73 5.17 -8.33
N PRO A 43 10.02 6.16 -9.18
CA PRO A 43 9.63 7.56 -8.97
C PRO A 43 8.11 7.74 -8.85
N GLU A 44 7.31 6.93 -9.55
CA GLU A 44 5.85 6.93 -9.47
C GLU A 44 5.35 6.54 -8.07
N TYR A 45 5.99 5.55 -7.44
CA TYR A 45 5.66 5.10 -6.08
C TYR A 45 6.13 6.11 -5.04
N GLU A 46 7.32 6.68 -5.24
CA GLU A 46 7.85 7.72 -4.36
C GLU A 46 6.92 8.96 -4.34
N GLN A 47 6.45 9.39 -5.51
CA GLN A 47 5.51 10.51 -5.64
C GLN A 47 4.12 10.18 -5.10
N ALA A 48 3.63 8.96 -5.31
CA ALA A 48 2.37 8.52 -4.72
C ALA A 48 2.45 8.48 -3.18
N LEU A 49 3.55 7.97 -2.64
CA LEU A 49 3.71 7.75 -1.20
C LEU A 49 4.60 8.82 -0.56
N GLN A 50 4.56 10.05 -1.08
CA GLN A 50 5.31 11.18 -0.54
C GLN A 50 4.95 11.45 0.93
N HIS A 51 3.66 11.31 1.26
CA HIS A 51 3.09 11.45 2.61
C HIS A 51 2.49 10.12 3.07
N PRO A 52 3.34 9.14 3.47
CA PRO A 52 2.88 7.78 3.79
C PRO A 52 1.93 7.74 5.00
N GLU A 53 2.04 8.68 5.94
CA GLU A 53 1.13 8.84 7.08
C GLU A 53 -0.31 9.19 6.68
N ALA A 54 -0.52 9.81 5.51
CA ALA A 54 -1.85 10.13 5.01
C ALA A 54 -2.52 8.93 4.33
N ILE A 55 -1.73 7.96 3.86
CA ILE A 55 -2.23 6.78 3.15
C ILE A 55 -2.99 5.89 4.12
N ARG A 56 -4.23 5.57 3.76
CA ARG A 56 -5.03 4.56 4.43
C ARG A 56 -4.83 3.21 3.77
N VAL A 57 -4.89 2.18 4.59
CA VAL A 57 -4.59 0.82 4.17
C VAL A 57 -5.69 -0.12 4.65
N ALA A 58 -6.01 -1.10 3.82
CA ALA A 58 -6.86 -2.22 4.19
C ALA A 58 -6.11 -3.53 3.96
N ILE A 59 -6.17 -4.46 4.91
CA ILE A 59 -5.66 -5.83 4.77
C ILE A 59 -6.89 -6.74 4.62
N ASN A 60 -6.94 -7.52 3.54
CA ASN A 60 -8.06 -8.43 3.26
C ASN A 60 -9.44 -7.75 3.39
N GLN A 61 -9.58 -6.55 2.81
CA GLN A 61 -10.80 -5.71 2.83
C GLN A 61 -11.19 -5.10 4.19
N GLU A 62 -10.37 -5.29 5.22
CA GLU A 62 -10.55 -4.66 6.54
C GLU A 62 -9.56 -3.52 6.74
N HIS A 63 -10.01 -2.39 7.28
CA HIS A 63 -9.15 -1.25 7.58
C HIS A 63 -8.04 -1.64 8.57
N ALA A 64 -6.80 -1.32 8.21
CA ALA A 64 -5.64 -1.68 8.98
C ALA A 64 -4.85 -0.45 9.43
N SER A 65 -4.21 -0.55 10.59
CA SER A 65 -3.28 0.49 11.05
C SER A 65 -1.89 0.32 10.40
N HIS A 66 -1.10 1.39 10.35
CA HIS A 66 0.28 1.30 9.85
C HIS A 66 1.19 0.34 10.64
N LYS A 67 0.81 -0.05 11.87
CA LYS A 67 1.56 -1.00 12.70
C LYS A 67 1.10 -2.44 12.54
N GLU A 68 0.03 -2.66 11.79
CA GLU A 68 -0.58 -3.97 11.64
C GLU A 68 0.31 -4.91 10.83
N SER A 69 0.30 -6.18 11.23
CA SER A 69 1.11 -7.23 10.62
C SER A 69 0.52 -7.64 9.27
N LEU A 70 1.40 -7.85 8.28
CA LEU A 70 1.04 -8.39 6.97
C LEU A 70 1.08 -9.93 6.94
N SER A 71 1.34 -10.57 8.08
CA SER A 71 1.38 -12.03 8.17
C SER A 71 0.03 -12.63 7.76
N GLY A 72 0.02 -13.43 6.69
CA GLY A 72 -1.19 -14.04 6.15
C GLY A 72 -2.06 -13.09 5.32
N ALA A 73 -1.60 -11.86 5.05
CA ALA A 73 -2.25 -10.95 4.11
C ALA A 73 -2.22 -11.56 2.71
N ARG A 74 -3.38 -11.64 2.06
CA ARG A 74 -3.50 -12.06 0.66
C ARG A 74 -3.68 -10.85 -0.26
N GLU A 75 -4.35 -9.82 0.27
CA GLU A 75 -4.67 -8.59 -0.43
C GLU A 75 -4.41 -7.39 0.49
N VAL A 76 -3.81 -6.33 -0.06
CA VAL A 76 -3.75 -5.02 0.58
C VAL A 76 -4.23 -3.93 -0.37
N GLY A 77 -5.19 -3.14 0.11
CA GLY A 77 -5.66 -1.92 -0.55
C GLY A 77 -4.92 -0.69 -0.02
N LEU A 78 -4.45 0.17 -0.92
CA LEU A 78 -3.88 1.48 -0.61
C LEU A 78 -4.75 2.58 -1.21
N PHE A 79 -5.21 3.47 -0.36
CA PHE A 79 -6.11 4.54 -0.77
C PHE A 79 -5.82 5.81 0.02
N PRO A 80 -6.10 6.98 -0.57
CA PRO A 80 -5.89 8.24 0.11
C PRO A 80 -6.85 8.42 1.28
N PRO A 81 -6.62 9.43 2.15
CA PRO A 81 -7.61 9.77 3.13
C PRO A 81 -8.89 10.19 2.39
N MET A 82 -10.02 9.60 2.78
CA MET A 82 -11.32 10.00 2.25
C MET A 82 -11.55 11.46 2.64
N THR A 83 -11.44 12.38 1.68
CA THR A 83 -11.93 13.75 1.83
C THR A 83 -13.43 13.68 1.64
N GLY A 84 -14.16 13.43 2.74
CA GLY A 84 -15.60 13.55 2.74
C GLY A 84 -16.00 15.01 2.52
N GLY A 85 -16.91 15.23 1.57
CA GLY A 85 -17.90 16.31 1.68
C GLY A 85 -19.00 15.89 2.64
#